data_AF-A0A843ULN6-F1
#
_entry.id   AF-A0A843ULN6-F1
#
_cell.length_a   1.000
_cell.length_b   1.000
_cell.length_c   1.000
_cell.angle_alpha   90.00
_cell.angle_beta   90.00
_cell.angle_gamma   90.00
#
_symmetry.space_group_name_H-M   'P 1'
#
loop_
_entity.id
_entity.type
_entity.pdbx_description
1 polymer ?
#
loop_
_entity_poly.entity_id
_entity_poly.type
_entity_poly.pdbx_seq_one_letter_code
_entity_poly.pdbx_strand_id
1 'polypeptide(L)'
;MLGFLVIVLLLLLLPTILLALSSSGSSHSRRHGAPSAPPGNTGWPLIGETIAFLKPHPSTSIGDFLVQRVSRFGNVFTSNLFGQPTVVSADAQLNRFILQNESKAFGPGWPRSLIKVLGRYTILDLAGDDHRYMRSIVVNFLSSARLQTVFLKGVERAATATLGSWKGNGVVSATEEARKFTFALIAKAILSMETNNADTEKLEREFETFSKGLTSLPLNFPGTAHWNSLKARSNILNVIRQKREERINKLRDGRIDVEDDLLTWTLENSNYTEEQTGDFLLGFLFGGHDTSAKSIALAIYFLDGCPKALKQMQEEHHAIVERKKEKEKSGLGWEDYKQLEFTHCVFYESLRLGNIAKYVQRKAVKDFQYEEHIIPQGFSVMAAFWAVHMDPSLFEDPRQFNPWRWKGPSGIKKSNNFMAFGGGSRLCPGAELAKLEFVVFFHHLIMNYRWELVEPDHPFSRPHVDFAKGLHIKIHTLENQVEKVGRLL
;
A
#
# COMPACT_ATOMS: atom_id res chain seq x y z
N MET A 1 15.69 41.15 13.80
CA MET A 1 17.12 41.10 14.18
C MET A 1 17.49 39.85 14.98
N LEU A 2 16.77 39.50 16.06
CA LEU A 2 17.08 38.29 16.86
C LEU A 2 17.08 36.98 16.06
N GLY A 3 16.10 36.77 15.16
CA GLY A 3 16.00 35.55 14.36
C GLY A 3 17.16 35.36 13.36
N PHE A 4 17.72 36.46 12.84
CA PHE A 4 18.88 36.41 11.94
C PHE A 4 20.16 36.04 12.71
N LEU A 5 20.33 36.58 13.93
CA LEU A 5 21.47 36.26 14.79
C LEU A 5 21.47 34.79 15.21
N VAL A 6 20.31 34.21 15.51
CA VAL A 6 20.16 32.79 15.87
C VAL A 6 20.49 31.88 14.68
N ILE A 7 20.08 32.24 13.46
CA ILE A 7 20.41 31.48 12.25
C ILE A 7 21.92 31.52 11.98
N VAL A 8 22.56 32.68 12.13
CA VAL A 8 24.02 32.83 11.95
C VAL A 8 24.79 32.02 13.02
N LEU A 9 24.36 32.06 14.28
CA LEU A 9 24.95 31.25 15.35
C LEU A 9 24.79 29.73 15.12
N LEU A 10 23.62 29.28 14.66
CA LEU A 10 23.39 27.88 14.31
C LEU A 10 24.26 27.43 13.12
N LEU A 11 24.44 28.30 12.11
CA LEU A 11 25.31 28.01 10.96
C LEU A 11 26.80 27.98 11.34
N LEU A 12 27.22 28.80 12.30
CA LEU A 12 28.60 28.83 12.81
C LEU A 12 28.93 27.66 13.73
N LEU A 13 27.93 27.14 14.47
CA LEU A 13 28.09 25.98 15.35
C LEU A 13 27.84 24.64 14.63
N LEU A 14 27.22 24.66 13.45
CA LEU A 14 26.95 23.44 12.67
C LEU A 14 28.22 22.63 12.38
N PRO A 15 29.35 23.21 11.91
CA PRO A 15 30.56 22.46 11.60
C PRO A 15 31.18 21.81 12.83
N THR A 16 31.16 22.49 13.98
CA THR A 16 31.74 21.97 15.24
C THR A 16 30.86 20.89 15.85
N ILE A 17 29.53 21.00 15.75
CA ILE A 17 28.59 19.95 16.14
C ILE A 17 28.71 18.74 15.20
N LEU A 18 28.85 18.96 13.89
CA LEU A 18 29.05 17.88 12.91
C LEU A 18 30.39 17.16 13.11
N LEU A 19 31.46 17.90 13.44
CA LEU A 19 32.76 17.33 13.79
C LEU A 19 32.69 16.52 15.10
N ALA A 20 32.06 17.05 16.14
CA ALA A 20 31.87 16.35 17.42
C ALA A 20 31.04 15.06 17.29
N LEU A 21 30.00 15.07 16.44
CA LEU A 21 29.18 13.90 16.14
C LEU A 21 29.89 12.89 15.21
N SER A 22 30.80 13.35 14.34
CA SER A 22 31.63 12.46 13.52
C SER A 22 32.73 11.76 14.34
N SER A 23 33.26 12.43 15.38
CA SER A 23 34.24 11.87 16.31
C SER A 23 33.62 10.98 17.41
N SER A 24 32.30 11.02 17.60
CA SER A 24 31.60 10.13 18.54
C SER A 24 31.15 8.81 17.90
N GLY A 25 31.68 8.47 16.72
CA GLY A 25 31.57 7.13 16.15
C GLY A 25 32.13 6.13 17.16
N SER A 26 31.24 5.38 17.80
CA SER A 26 31.52 4.44 18.86
C SER A 26 32.67 3.50 18.46
N SER A 27 33.81 3.65 19.13
CA SER A 27 34.84 2.61 19.16
C SER A 27 34.29 1.42 19.96
N HIS A 28 33.45 0.59 19.34
CA HIS A 28 33.24 -0.75 19.85
C HIS A 28 34.55 -1.51 19.68
N SER A 29 35.18 -1.79 20.82
CA SER A 29 36.33 -2.68 20.95
C SER A 29 36.11 -3.93 20.08
N ARG A 30 36.89 -4.05 19.01
CA ARG A 30 36.91 -5.24 18.15
C ARG A 30 37.50 -6.39 18.94
N ARG A 31 36.65 -7.26 19.48
CA ARG A 31 37.10 -8.61 19.87
C ARG A 31 37.34 -9.40 18.59
N HIS A 32 38.58 -9.80 18.34
CA HIS A 32 38.91 -10.72 17.25
C HIS A 32 38.05 -11.99 17.37
N GLY A 33 37.24 -12.27 16.34
CA GLY A 33 36.40 -13.48 16.25
C GLY A 33 34.92 -13.32 16.61
N ALA A 34 34.46 -12.14 17.05
CA ALA A 34 33.03 -11.87 17.24
C ALA A 34 32.37 -11.46 15.90
N PRO A 35 31.18 -11.99 15.54
CA PRO A 35 30.52 -11.57 14.32
C PRO A 35 30.19 -10.06 14.38
N SER A 36 30.41 -9.35 13.28
CA SER A 36 30.19 -7.91 13.19
C SER A 36 28.84 -7.58 12.54
N ALA A 37 28.39 -6.34 12.69
CA ALA A 37 27.26 -5.85 11.90
C ALA A 37 27.58 -5.93 10.39
N PRO A 38 26.55 -6.05 9.51
CA PRO A 38 26.75 -6.02 8.07
C PRO A 38 27.56 -4.78 7.61
N PRO A 39 28.38 -4.90 6.56
CA PRO A 39 29.14 -3.76 6.03
C PRO A 39 28.19 -2.64 5.60
N GLY A 40 28.65 -1.39 5.62
CA GLY A 40 27.76 -0.29 5.25
C GLY A 40 28.31 1.10 5.52
N ASN A 41 27.43 2.10 5.41
CA ASN A 41 27.77 3.51 5.56
C ASN A 41 26.72 4.25 6.42
N THR A 42 27.18 4.99 7.43
CA THR A 42 26.28 5.76 8.30
C THR A 42 25.80 7.07 7.67
N GLY A 43 26.40 7.52 6.56
CA GLY A 43 25.98 8.73 5.85
C GLY A 43 26.24 10.01 6.66
N TRP A 44 25.45 11.05 6.40
CA TRP A 44 25.57 12.35 7.08
C TRP A 44 25.11 12.26 8.54
N PRO A 45 25.66 13.07 9.46
CA PRO A 45 25.12 13.16 10.82
C PRO A 45 23.62 13.49 10.82
N LEU A 46 22.86 12.88 11.73
CA LEU A 46 21.40 13.00 11.92
C LEU A 46 20.53 12.46 10.78
N ILE A 47 20.77 12.84 9.52
CA ILE A 47 19.92 12.47 8.38
C ILE A 47 20.39 11.17 7.69
N GLY A 48 21.63 10.74 7.93
CA GLY A 48 22.21 9.53 7.36
C GLY A 48 22.22 9.54 5.84
N GLU A 49 21.70 8.47 5.24
CA GLU A 49 21.53 8.32 3.79
C GLU A 49 20.06 8.53 3.34
N THR A 50 19.19 9.06 4.22
CA THR A 50 17.74 9.17 3.98
C THR A 50 17.39 9.93 2.70
N ILE A 51 18.12 11.00 2.37
CA ILE A 51 17.87 11.77 1.13
C ILE A 51 18.16 10.92 -0.11
N ALA A 52 19.26 10.16 -0.10
CA ALA A 52 19.60 9.26 -1.20
C ALA A 52 18.59 8.11 -1.31
N PHE A 53 18.13 7.58 -0.18
CA PHE A 53 17.09 6.56 -0.12
C PHE A 53 15.74 7.04 -0.70
N LEU A 54 15.34 8.28 -0.38
CA LEU A 54 14.09 8.89 -0.86
C LEU A 54 14.19 9.46 -2.29
N LYS A 55 15.36 9.34 -2.94
CA LYS A 55 15.55 9.85 -4.29
C LYS A 55 14.55 9.15 -5.24
N PRO A 56 13.81 9.92 -6.05
CA PRO A 56 12.86 9.36 -6.99
C PRO A 56 13.52 8.41 -7.99
N HIS A 57 12.87 7.30 -8.30
CA HIS A 57 13.31 6.37 -9.34
C HIS A 57 12.12 5.63 -9.98
N PRO A 58 12.27 5.04 -11.18
CA PRO A 58 11.21 4.24 -11.79
C PRO A 58 10.73 3.13 -10.85
N SER A 59 9.43 2.93 -10.70
CA SER A 59 8.89 1.89 -9.80
C SER A 59 9.30 0.48 -10.24
N THR A 60 9.56 0.31 -11.54
CA THR A 60 10.04 -0.92 -12.20
C THR A 60 11.55 -1.12 -12.10
N SER A 61 12.21 -0.45 -11.16
CA SER A 61 13.65 -0.56 -10.89
C SER A 61 13.92 -0.61 -9.38
N ILE A 62 15.13 -1.03 -9.02
CA ILE A 62 15.56 -1.00 -7.60
C ILE A 62 16.13 0.35 -7.15
N GLY A 63 16.34 1.29 -8.08
CA GLY A 63 16.82 2.65 -7.82
C GLY A 63 18.32 2.73 -7.53
N ASP A 64 18.94 3.87 -7.86
CA ASP A 64 20.38 4.10 -7.73
C ASP A 64 20.91 3.80 -6.33
N PHE A 65 20.13 4.18 -5.30
CA PHE A 65 20.51 3.95 -3.91
C PHE A 65 20.78 2.46 -3.66
N LEU A 66 19.82 1.59 -3.99
CA LEU A 66 19.94 0.18 -3.69
C LEU A 66 20.95 -0.50 -4.62
N VAL A 67 20.99 -0.15 -5.91
CA VAL A 67 22.00 -0.65 -6.87
C VAL A 67 23.42 -0.42 -6.32
N GLN A 68 23.72 0.82 -5.93
CA GLN A 68 25.06 1.18 -5.47
C GLN A 68 25.45 0.49 -4.16
N ARG A 69 24.52 0.37 -3.20
CA ARG A 69 24.83 -0.26 -1.91
C ARG A 69 24.94 -1.77 -2.04
N VAL A 70 24.04 -2.41 -2.79
CA VAL A 70 24.13 -3.86 -3.04
C VAL A 70 25.42 -4.22 -3.78
N SER A 71 25.78 -3.44 -4.81
CA SER A 71 27.04 -3.68 -5.54
C SER A 71 28.29 -3.50 -4.68
N ARG A 72 28.24 -2.65 -3.64
CA ARG A 72 29.41 -2.33 -2.81
C ARG A 72 29.51 -3.17 -1.53
N PHE A 73 28.38 -3.48 -0.92
CA PHE A 73 28.30 -4.07 0.42
C PHE A 73 27.62 -5.45 0.43
N GLY A 74 27.04 -5.89 -0.70
CA GLY A 74 26.24 -7.11 -0.79
C GLY A 74 24.76 -6.89 -0.47
N ASN A 75 23.98 -7.98 -0.51
CA ASN A 75 22.52 -7.95 -0.35
C ASN A 75 22.06 -7.56 1.06
N VAL A 76 22.95 -7.61 2.06
CA VAL A 76 22.64 -7.22 3.44
C VAL A 76 23.69 -6.20 3.88
N PHE A 77 23.25 -4.98 4.20
CA PHE A 77 24.16 -3.89 4.54
C PHE A 77 23.60 -2.97 5.62
N THR A 78 24.48 -2.22 6.29
CA THR A 78 24.09 -1.20 7.27
C THR A 78 24.01 0.19 6.66
N SER A 79 23.04 0.97 7.13
CA SER A 79 22.85 2.38 6.79
C SER A 79 22.32 3.16 7.99
N ASN A 80 22.17 4.47 7.86
CA ASN A 80 21.36 5.27 8.77
C ASN A 80 20.21 5.89 7.97
N LEU A 81 18.98 5.43 8.24
CA LEU A 81 17.78 5.84 7.53
C LEU A 81 16.76 6.35 8.54
N PHE A 82 16.13 7.48 8.23
CA PHE A 82 15.13 8.14 9.08
C PHE A 82 15.65 8.43 10.51
N GLY A 83 16.95 8.72 10.63
CA GLY A 83 17.61 8.99 11.91
C GLY A 83 17.84 7.76 12.78
N GLN A 84 17.76 6.55 12.21
CA GLN A 84 17.95 5.30 12.92
C GLN A 84 19.01 4.42 12.23
N PRO A 85 19.90 3.77 13.01
CA PRO A 85 20.76 2.72 12.47
C PRO A 85 19.88 1.60 11.91
N THR A 86 20.09 1.26 10.64
CA THR A 86 19.21 0.39 9.87
C THR A 86 20.02 -0.67 9.13
N VAL A 87 19.67 -1.94 9.29
CA VAL A 87 20.09 -3.02 8.39
C VAL A 87 19.10 -3.09 7.23
N VAL A 88 19.59 -2.96 6.01
CA VAL A 88 18.80 -3.10 4.79
C VAL A 88 19.06 -4.49 4.21
N SER A 89 18.00 -5.22 3.92
CA SER A 89 18.03 -6.56 3.35
C SER A 89 17.36 -6.59 1.98
N ALA A 90 18.18 -6.72 0.93
CA ALA A 90 17.78 -7.11 -0.40
C ALA A 90 17.76 -8.66 -0.57
N ASP A 91 18.12 -9.41 0.48
CA ASP A 91 18.18 -10.86 0.47
C ASP A 91 16.81 -11.51 0.71
N ALA A 92 16.43 -12.45 -0.15
CA ALA A 92 15.11 -13.09 -0.10
C ALA A 92 14.93 -13.99 1.14
N GLN A 93 16.00 -14.68 1.57
CA GLN A 93 15.95 -15.59 2.70
C GLN A 93 15.84 -14.82 4.03
N LEU A 94 16.65 -13.78 4.21
CA LEU A 94 16.56 -12.88 5.35
C LEU A 94 15.21 -12.17 5.39
N ASN A 95 14.69 -11.70 4.24
CA ASN A 95 13.37 -11.06 4.19
C ASN A 95 12.26 -12.00 4.67
N ARG A 96 12.26 -13.27 4.28
CA ARG A 96 11.31 -14.27 4.82
C ARG A 96 11.51 -14.49 6.31
N PHE A 97 12.75 -14.62 6.75
CA PHE A 97 13.06 -14.82 8.15
C PHE A 97 12.53 -13.67 9.01
N ILE A 98 12.73 -12.42 8.57
CA ILE A 98 12.19 -11.21 9.20
C ILE A 98 10.66 -11.30 9.33
N LEU A 99 9.98 -11.61 8.23
CA LEU A 99 8.51 -11.69 8.18
C LEU A 99 7.96 -12.81 9.07
N GLN A 100 8.61 -13.97 9.11
CA GLN A 100 8.16 -15.15 9.85
C GLN A 100 8.45 -15.08 11.36
N ASN A 101 9.42 -14.27 11.78
CA ASN A 101 9.86 -14.15 13.18
C ASN A 101 9.41 -12.85 13.86
N GLU A 102 8.32 -12.26 13.37
CA GLU A 102 7.60 -11.19 14.05
C GLU A 102 7.19 -11.62 15.47
N SER A 103 7.33 -10.70 16.44
CA SER A 103 7.14 -10.90 17.88
C SER A 103 8.10 -11.88 18.56
N LYS A 104 9.04 -12.51 17.84
CA LYS A 104 10.09 -13.37 18.39
C LYS A 104 11.48 -12.73 18.33
N ALA A 105 11.84 -12.22 17.15
CA ALA A 105 13.12 -11.55 16.88
C ALA A 105 12.91 -10.11 16.41
N PHE A 106 11.71 -9.79 15.92
CA PHE A 106 11.38 -8.48 15.38
C PHE A 106 10.09 -7.93 15.98
N GLY A 107 10.00 -6.60 16.09
CA GLY A 107 8.77 -5.89 16.40
C GLY A 107 8.52 -4.71 15.45
N PRO A 108 7.47 -3.92 15.70
CA PRO A 108 7.22 -2.66 14.99
C PRO A 108 8.46 -1.77 14.97
N GLY A 109 8.78 -1.24 13.79
CA GLY A 109 10.00 -0.44 13.60
C GLY A 109 9.81 0.75 12.67
N TRP A 110 8.57 1.18 12.42
CA TRP A 110 8.32 2.34 11.58
C TRP A 110 8.87 3.63 12.21
N PRO A 111 9.26 4.63 11.40
CA PRO A 111 9.77 5.89 11.91
C PRO A 111 8.73 6.60 12.80
N ARG A 112 9.20 7.23 13.88
CA ARG A 112 8.32 7.99 14.80
C ARG A 112 7.51 9.07 14.10
N SER A 113 8.05 9.66 13.04
CA SER A 113 7.36 10.64 12.20
C SER A 113 6.11 10.08 11.53
N LEU A 114 6.22 8.85 10.99
CA LEU A 114 5.11 8.13 10.36
C LEU A 114 4.06 7.80 11.41
N ILE A 115 4.46 7.26 12.57
CA ILE A 115 3.54 6.92 13.66
C ILE A 115 2.83 8.15 14.22
N LYS A 116 3.49 9.31 14.27
CA LYS A 116 2.86 10.56 14.70
C LYS A 116 1.73 11.01 13.78
N VAL A 117 1.84 10.75 12.48
CA VAL A 117 0.78 11.04 11.51
C VAL A 117 -0.28 9.95 11.50
N LEU A 118 0.11 8.68 11.50
CA LEU A 118 -0.82 7.56 11.35
C LEU A 118 -1.58 7.21 12.63
N GLY A 119 -0.97 7.34 13.80
CA GLY A 119 -1.54 6.93 15.08
C GLY A 119 -0.83 5.72 15.71
N ARG A 120 -0.88 5.62 17.03
CA ARG A 120 -0.23 4.56 17.82
C ARG A 120 -1.10 3.32 17.96
N TYR A 121 -2.41 3.45 17.82
CA TYR A 121 -3.34 2.32 17.88
C TYR A 121 -3.69 1.81 16.47
N THR A 122 -2.70 1.78 15.58
CA THR A 122 -2.85 1.20 14.24
C THR A 122 -2.20 -0.17 14.17
N ILE A 123 -2.66 -1.00 13.24
CA ILE A 123 -2.10 -2.35 13.04
C ILE A 123 -0.61 -2.32 12.65
N LEU A 124 -0.08 -1.16 12.20
CA LEU A 124 1.34 -0.99 11.88
C LEU A 124 2.23 -0.82 13.13
N ASP A 125 1.73 -0.18 14.19
CA ASP A 125 2.52 0.12 15.40
C ASP A 125 2.25 -0.85 16.55
N LEU A 126 1.06 -1.45 16.60
CA LEU A 126 0.72 -2.43 17.62
C LEU A 126 1.58 -3.70 17.51
N ALA A 127 1.84 -4.35 18.65
CA ALA A 127 2.62 -5.58 18.78
C ALA A 127 1.88 -6.60 19.65
N GLY A 128 2.41 -7.83 19.72
CA GLY A 128 1.95 -8.83 20.68
C GLY A 128 0.44 -9.16 20.58
N ASP A 129 -0.21 -9.25 21.73
CA ASP A 129 -1.64 -9.55 21.85
C ASP A 129 -2.52 -8.45 21.27
N ASP A 130 -2.19 -7.18 21.47
CA ASP A 130 -2.97 -6.06 20.94
C ASP A 130 -3.05 -6.10 19.41
N HIS A 131 -1.92 -6.39 18.74
CA HIS A 131 -1.91 -6.60 17.30
C HIS A 131 -2.72 -7.83 16.89
N ARG A 132 -2.60 -8.96 17.60
CA ARG A 132 -3.35 -10.19 17.29
C ARG A 132 -4.86 -9.97 17.39
N TYR A 133 -5.28 -9.27 18.44
CA TYR A 133 -6.68 -8.96 18.70
C TYR A 133 -7.25 -7.99 17.67
N MET A 134 -6.54 -6.90 17.37
CA MET A 134 -6.95 -5.98 16.30
C MET A 134 -7.05 -6.69 14.94
N ARG A 135 -6.07 -7.54 14.63
CA ARG A 135 -6.04 -8.30 13.39
C ARG A 135 -7.22 -9.28 13.31
N SER A 136 -7.62 -9.92 14.40
CA SER A 136 -8.72 -10.88 14.37
C SER A 136 -10.06 -10.22 14.03
N ILE A 137 -10.33 -9.03 14.58
CA ILE A 137 -11.52 -8.22 14.22
C ILE A 137 -11.58 -8.01 12.70
N VAL A 138 -10.47 -7.58 12.11
CA VAL A 138 -10.39 -7.26 10.68
C VAL A 138 -10.51 -8.50 9.81
N VAL A 139 -9.81 -9.58 10.15
CA VAL A 139 -9.86 -10.84 9.38
C VAL A 139 -11.26 -11.46 9.44
N ASN A 140 -11.96 -11.33 10.56
CA ASN A 140 -13.35 -11.78 10.67
C ASN A 140 -14.30 -10.91 9.83
N PHE A 141 -14.11 -9.59 9.85
CA PHE A 141 -14.85 -8.66 9.00
C PHE A 141 -14.61 -8.92 7.50
N LEU A 142 -13.39 -9.27 7.12
CA LEU A 142 -12.97 -9.63 5.76
C LEU A 142 -13.04 -11.15 5.48
N SER A 143 -13.88 -11.88 6.22
CA SER A 143 -14.00 -13.32 6.06
C SER A 143 -14.46 -13.71 4.64
N SER A 144 -14.11 -14.93 4.21
CA SER A 144 -14.48 -15.47 2.90
C SER A 144 -15.99 -15.40 2.63
N ALA A 145 -16.82 -15.65 3.65
CA ALA A 145 -18.27 -15.56 3.53
C ALA A 145 -18.75 -14.13 3.21
N ARG A 146 -18.17 -13.12 3.89
CA ARG A 146 -18.49 -11.70 3.63
C ARG A 146 -17.91 -11.23 2.30
N LEU A 147 -16.73 -11.70 1.90
CA LEU A 147 -16.15 -11.42 0.58
C LEU A 147 -17.08 -11.86 -0.55
N GLN A 148 -17.63 -13.07 -0.42
CA GLN A 148 -18.55 -13.68 -1.38
C GLN A 148 -19.91 -12.97 -1.51
N THR A 149 -20.39 -12.37 -0.43
CA THR A 149 -21.78 -11.90 -0.33
C THR A 149 -21.88 -10.37 -0.26
N VAL A 150 -21.20 -9.76 0.71
CA VAL A 150 -21.26 -8.33 1.01
C VAL A 150 -20.31 -7.55 0.10
N PHE A 151 -19.01 -7.91 0.11
CA PHE A 151 -18.00 -7.14 -0.62
C PHE A 151 -18.13 -7.29 -2.12
N LEU A 152 -18.35 -8.49 -2.67
CA LEU A 152 -18.52 -8.68 -4.12
C LEU A 152 -19.59 -7.72 -4.69
N LYS A 153 -20.76 -7.65 -4.05
CA LYS A 153 -21.84 -6.73 -4.43
C LYS A 153 -21.49 -5.26 -4.23
N GLY A 154 -20.72 -4.94 -3.18
CA GLY A 154 -20.26 -3.57 -2.90
C GLY A 154 -19.26 -3.09 -3.95
N VAL A 155 -18.28 -3.93 -4.27
CA VAL A 155 -17.26 -3.70 -5.29
C VAL A 155 -17.89 -3.55 -6.66
N GLU A 156 -18.81 -4.45 -7.04
CA GLU A 156 -19.52 -4.36 -8.33
C GLU A 156 -20.31 -3.04 -8.46
N ARG A 157 -21.04 -2.64 -7.41
CA ARG A 157 -21.76 -1.36 -7.38
C ARG A 157 -20.83 -0.16 -7.49
N ALA A 158 -19.71 -0.16 -6.78
CA ALA A 158 -18.74 0.92 -6.85
C ALA A 158 -18.08 0.99 -8.25
N ALA A 159 -17.70 -0.15 -8.82
CA ALA A 159 -17.08 -0.22 -10.13
C ALA A 159 -18.04 0.27 -11.22
N THR A 160 -19.30 -0.16 -11.20
CA THR A 160 -20.31 0.29 -12.18
C THR A 160 -20.64 1.77 -12.04
N ALA A 161 -20.70 2.30 -10.81
CA ALA A 161 -20.93 3.72 -10.56
C ALA A 161 -19.75 4.58 -11.07
N THR A 162 -18.51 4.22 -10.73
CA THR A 162 -17.32 4.95 -11.19
C THR A 162 -17.21 4.91 -12.71
N LEU A 163 -17.20 3.71 -13.30
CA LEU A 163 -17.04 3.55 -14.74
C LEU A 163 -18.23 4.07 -15.55
N GLY A 164 -19.45 4.07 -14.98
CA GLY A 164 -20.65 4.63 -15.61
C GLY A 164 -20.67 6.16 -15.64
N SER A 165 -19.88 6.81 -14.77
CA SER A 165 -19.74 8.27 -14.77
C SER A 165 -18.86 8.81 -15.92
N TRP A 166 -18.12 7.92 -16.58
CA TRP A 166 -17.22 8.28 -17.67
C TRP A 166 -18.03 8.70 -18.90
N LYS A 167 -17.81 9.93 -19.35
CA LYS A 167 -18.38 10.40 -20.62
C LYS A 167 -17.67 9.68 -21.77
N GLY A 168 -18.43 8.97 -22.60
CA GLY A 168 -17.88 8.26 -23.76
C GLY A 168 -17.02 9.18 -24.63
N ASN A 169 -15.87 8.67 -25.10
CA ASN A 169 -14.85 9.40 -25.88
C ASN A 169 -14.11 10.51 -25.11
N GLY A 170 -14.27 10.59 -23.78
CA GLY A 170 -13.56 11.50 -22.90
C GLY A 170 -12.16 11.04 -22.51
N VAL A 171 -11.35 11.99 -22.02
CA VAL A 171 -10.07 11.74 -21.37
C VAL A 171 -10.28 11.79 -19.86
N VAL A 172 -9.79 10.78 -19.14
CA VAL A 172 -9.83 10.69 -17.67
C VAL A 172 -8.46 10.39 -17.10
N SER A 173 -8.20 10.81 -15.86
CA SER A 173 -7.01 10.42 -15.10
C SER A 173 -7.25 9.04 -14.48
N ALA A 174 -6.56 8.01 -14.97
CA ALA A 174 -6.77 6.64 -14.48
C ALA A 174 -6.42 6.50 -12.99
N THR A 175 -5.45 7.28 -12.48
CA THR A 175 -5.10 7.27 -11.06
C THR A 175 -6.19 7.93 -10.20
N GLU A 176 -6.81 9.02 -10.68
CA GLU A 176 -7.89 9.68 -9.97
C GLU A 176 -9.14 8.80 -9.93
N GLU A 177 -9.52 8.20 -11.05
CA GLU A 177 -10.69 7.32 -11.13
C GLU A 177 -10.52 6.05 -10.28
N ALA A 178 -9.31 5.46 -10.27
CA ALA A 178 -9.01 4.34 -9.39
C ALA A 178 -9.07 4.73 -7.90
N ARG A 179 -8.63 5.94 -7.53
CA ARG A 179 -8.74 6.47 -6.15
C ARG A 179 -10.18 6.69 -5.74
N LYS A 180 -11.00 7.36 -6.57
CA LYS A 180 -12.43 7.54 -6.31
C LYS A 180 -13.14 6.21 -6.07
N PHE A 181 -12.88 5.22 -6.93
CA PHE A 181 -13.42 3.87 -6.81
C PHE A 181 -13.06 3.21 -5.46
N THR A 182 -11.78 3.15 -5.12
CA THR A 182 -11.35 2.45 -3.90
C THR A 182 -11.68 3.24 -2.63
N PHE A 183 -11.67 4.59 -2.69
CA PHE A 183 -12.05 5.43 -1.57
C PHE A 183 -13.52 5.26 -1.21
N ALA A 184 -14.41 5.33 -2.22
CA ALA A 184 -15.84 5.16 -2.01
C ALA A 184 -16.16 3.78 -1.42
N LEU A 185 -15.47 2.74 -1.88
CA LEU A 185 -15.63 1.39 -1.34
C LEU A 185 -15.18 1.28 0.11
N ILE A 186 -13.97 1.76 0.45
CA ILE A 186 -13.44 1.64 1.81
C ILE A 186 -14.18 2.55 2.79
N ALA A 187 -14.59 3.74 2.37
CA ALA A 187 -15.40 4.64 3.19
C ALA A 187 -16.78 4.03 3.51
N LYS A 188 -17.40 3.34 2.53
CA LYS A 188 -18.63 2.58 2.76
C LYS A 188 -18.40 1.39 3.68
N ALA A 189 -17.33 0.61 3.46
CA ALA A 189 -17.04 -0.59 4.25
C ALA A 189 -16.66 -0.29 5.71
N ILE A 190 -16.11 0.90 5.99
CA ILE A 190 -15.64 1.25 7.33
C ILE A 190 -16.62 2.14 8.10
N LEU A 191 -17.26 3.09 7.42
CA LEU A 191 -18.07 4.14 8.04
C LEU A 191 -19.50 4.23 7.47
N SER A 192 -19.88 3.32 6.56
CA SER A 192 -21.15 3.37 5.84
C SER A 192 -21.41 4.69 5.13
N MET A 193 -20.36 5.34 4.66
CA MET A 193 -20.49 6.55 3.86
C MET A 193 -20.98 6.21 2.46
N GLU A 194 -21.92 6.99 1.96
CA GLU A 194 -22.48 6.77 0.63
C GLU A 194 -21.49 7.17 -0.48
N THR A 195 -21.57 6.43 -1.58
CA THR A 195 -20.86 6.75 -2.83
C THR A 195 -21.46 8.00 -3.47
N ASN A 196 -20.64 8.83 -4.13
CA ASN A 196 -21.08 10.08 -4.78
C ASN A 196 -21.74 11.09 -3.82
N ASN A 197 -21.29 11.12 -2.57
CA ASN A 197 -21.70 12.10 -1.56
C ASN A 197 -20.58 13.14 -1.35
N ALA A 198 -20.94 14.41 -1.26
CA ALA A 198 -20.01 15.52 -1.09
C ALA A 198 -19.12 15.40 0.18
N ASP A 199 -19.63 14.79 1.25
CA ASP A 199 -18.87 14.54 2.48
C ASP A 199 -17.84 13.43 2.27
N THR A 200 -18.17 12.39 1.50
CA THR A 200 -17.23 11.33 1.10
C THR A 200 -16.10 11.91 0.26
N GLU A 201 -16.41 12.73 -0.74
CA GLU A 201 -15.40 13.39 -1.57
C GLU A 201 -14.54 14.38 -0.77
N LYS A 202 -15.14 15.09 0.20
CA LYS A 202 -14.39 15.96 1.11
C LYS A 202 -13.43 15.16 1.97
N LEU A 203 -13.87 14.02 2.51
CA LEU A 203 -13.02 13.12 3.28
C LEU A 203 -11.88 12.55 2.42
N GLU A 204 -12.14 12.20 1.16
CA GLU A 204 -11.11 11.74 0.21
C GLU A 204 -9.98 12.78 0.05
N ARG A 205 -10.33 14.06 -0.15
CA ARG A 205 -9.36 15.16 -0.28
C ARG A 205 -8.52 15.35 0.99
N GLU A 206 -9.13 15.21 2.16
CA GLU A 206 -8.41 15.21 3.44
C GLU A 206 -7.44 14.02 3.52
N PHE A 207 -7.88 12.84 3.08
CA PHE A 207 -7.02 11.65 3.02
C PHE A 207 -5.82 11.82 2.10
N GLU A 208 -5.97 12.47 0.95
CA GLU A 208 -4.85 12.76 0.05
C GLU A 208 -3.81 13.66 0.75
N THR A 209 -4.28 14.69 1.46
CA THR A 209 -3.41 15.60 2.23
C THR A 209 -2.73 14.87 3.39
N PHE A 210 -3.46 14.00 4.08
CA PHE A 210 -2.96 13.13 5.14
C PHE A 210 -1.83 12.20 4.64
N SER A 211 -2.06 11.48 3.54
CA SER A 211 -1.11 10.50 3.00
C SER A 211 0.22 11.12 2.57
N LYS A 212 0.22 12.36 2.05
CA LYS A 212 1.45 13.11 1.71
C LYS A 212 2.38 13.31 2.91
N GLY A 213 1.85 13.31 4.13
CA GLY A 213 2.63 13.45 5.37
C GLY A 213 3.45 12.22 5.75
N LEU A 214 2.99 11.02 5.40
CA LEU A 214 3.56 9.74 5.84
C LEU A 214 4.99 9.51 5.34
N THR A 215 5.35 10.14 4.23
CA THR A 215 6.67 10.04 3.59
C THR A 215 7.43 11.36 3.52
N SER A 216 6.86 12.42 4.10
CA SER A 216 7.50 13.73 4.16
C SER A 216 8.57 13.81 5.26
N LEU A 217 9.48 14.78 5.12
CA LEU A 217 10.37 15.14 6.22
C LEU A 217 9.54 15.64 7.42
N PRO A 218 9.84 15.21 8.66
CA PRO A 218 9.04 15.52 9.84
C PRO A 218 9.25 16.95 10.38
N LEU A 219 9.06 17.93 9.51
CA LEU A 219 9.20 19.34 9.82
C LEU A 219 7.82 19.91 10.15
N ASN A 220 7.55 20.16 11.44
CA ASN A 220 6.26 20.67 11.90
C ASN A 220 6.17 22.20 11.81
N PHE A 221 6.27 22.74 10.59
CA PHE A 221 6.14 24.17 10.32
C PHE A 221 4.96 24.43 9.36
N PRO A 222 4.23 25.55 9.50
CA PRO A 222 3.13 25.90 8.60
C PRO A 222 3.54 25.83 7.12
N GLY A 223 2.72 25.17 6.31
CA GLY A 223 2.96 24.99 4.87
C GLY A 223 3.76 23.75 4.49
N THR A 224 4.39 23.03 5.43
CA THR A 224 5.02 21.74 5.12
C THR A 224 3.98 20.63 4.95
N ALA A 225 4.33 19.60 4.19
CA ALA A 225 3.50 18.40 4.04
C ALA A 225 3.22 17.73 5.39
N HIS A 226 4.21 17.66 6.30
CA HIS A 226 4.02 17.08 7.63
C HIS A 226 2.98 17.87 8.46
N TRP A 227 3.08 19.20 8.49
CA TRP A 227 2.11 20.03 9.23
C TRP A 227 0.69 19.94 8.64
N ASN A 228 0.57 19.98 7.31
CA ASN A 228 -0.72 19.84 6.62
C ASN A 228 -1.34 18.46 6.91
N SER A 229 -0.52 17.41 6.95
CA SER A 229 -1.01 16.06 7.24
C SER A 229 -1.54 15.89 8.67
N LEU A 230 -0.95 16.58 9.65
CA LEU A 230 -1.45 16.56 11.03
C LEU A 230 -2.79 17.28 11.16
N LYS A 231 -3.01 18.34 10.38
CA LYS A 231 -4.33 18.99 10.29
C LYS A 231 -5.37 18.09 9.64
N ALA A 232 -5.02 17.50 8.49
CA ALA A 232 -5.90 16.57 7.79
C ALA A 232 -6.26 15.37 8.67
N ARG A 233 -5.27 14.82 9.41
CA ARG A 233 -5.51 13.79 10.44
C ARG A 233 -6.58 14.22 11.43
N SER A 234 -6.47 15.43 11.99
CA SER A 234 -7.47 15.93 12.94
C SER A 234 -8.87 16.04 12.33
N ASN A 235 -8.96 16.48 11.07
CA ASN A 235 -10.23 16.58 10.36
C ASN A 235 -10.86 15.19 10.13
N ILE A 236 -10.07 14.22 9.71
CA ILE A 236 -10.52 12.84 9.50
C ILE A 236 -10.99 12.21 10.82
N LEU A 237 -10.21 12.37 11.90
CA LEU A 237 -10.59 11.84 13.22
C LEU A 237 -11.88 12.48 13.75
N ASN A 238 -12.14 13.75 13.45
CA ASN A 238 -13.42 14.38 13.79
C ASN A 238 -14.60 13.75 13.06
N VAL A 239 -14.46 13.40 11.77
CA VAL A 239 -15.49 12.68 11.02
C VAL A 239 -15.72 11.29 11.60
N ILE A 240 -14.65 10.56 11.91
CA ILE A 240 -14.75 9.23 12.56
C ILE A 240 -15.45 9.33 13.91
N ARG A 241 -15.12 10.35 14.72
CA ARG A 241 -15.76 10.61 16.01
C ARG A 241 -17.26 10.86 15.87
N GLN A 242 -17.66 11.72 14.94
CA GLN A 242 -19.08 11.98 14.66
C GLN A 242 -19.82 10.71 14.26
N LYS A 243 -19.25 9.92 13.33
CA LYS A 243 -19.83 8.63 12.92
C LYS A 243 -19.93 7.63 14.08
N ARG A 244 -18.94 7.59 14.95
CA ARG A 244 -18.95 6.76 16.16
C ARG A 244 -20.07 7.17 17.12
N GLU A 245 -20.24 8.47 17.38
CA GLU A 245 -21.32 8.99 18.24
C GLU A 245 -22.71 8.67 17.65
N GLU A 246 -22.89 8.88 16.34
CA GLU A 246 -24.10 8.49 15.60
C GLU A 246 -24.40 6.98 15.78
N ARG A 247 -23.39 6.13 15.61
CA ARG A 247 -23.54 4.67 15.69
C ARG A 247 -23.87 4.18 17.10
N ILE A 248 -23.21 4.73 18.12
CA ILE A 248 -23.48 4.39 19.53
C ILE A 248 -24.93 4.73 19.90
N ASN A 249 -25.43 5.88 19.45
CA ASN A 249 -26.83 6.27 19.69
C ASN A 249 -27.80 5.29 19.01
N LYS A 250 -27.55 4.88 17.76
CA LYS A 250 -28.39 3.88 17.06
C LYS A 250 -28.40 2.52 17.76
N LEU A 251 -27.24 2.05 18.22
CA LEU A 251 -27.09 0.78 18.96
C LEU A 251 -27.84 0.83 20.30
N ARG A 252 -27.73 1.94 21.05
CA ARG A 252 -28.45 2.13 22.32
C ARG A 252 -29.96 2.14 22.13
N ASP A 253 -30.44 2.76 21.05
CA ASP A 253 -31.86 2.87 20.75
C ASP A 253 -32.47 1.55 20.21
N GLY A 254 -31.68 0.48 20.09
CA GLY A 254 -32.14 -0.85 19.67
C GLY A 254 -32.68 -0.90 18.24
N ARG A 255 -32.19 -0.02 17.35
CA ARG A 255 -32.70 0.05 15.98
C ARG A 255 -32.29 -1.18 15.17
N ILE A 256 -33.20 -1.66 14.33
CA ILE A 256 -33.01 -2.88 13.52
C ILE A 256 -32.11 -2.60 12.29
N ASP A 257 -31.86 -1.33 11.96
CA ASP A 257 -31.15 -0.87 10.76
C ASP A 257 -29.69 -0.43 11.01
N VAL A 258 -29.03 -0.99 12.03
CA VAL A 258 -27.61 -0.71 12.29
C VAL A 258 -26.77 -1.14 11.09
N GLU A 259 -25.85 -0.26 10.69
CA GLU A 259 -25.06 -0.49 9.50
C GLU A 259 -24.04 -1.62 9.67
N ASP A 260 -23.88 -2.43 8.62
CA ASP A 260 -22.94 -3.55 8.56
C ASP A 260 -21.54 -3.09 8.08
N ASP A 261 -20.85 -2.31 8.89
CA ASP A 261 -19.51 -1.79 8.61
C ASP A 261 -18.48 -2.12 9.72
N LEU A 262 -17.21 -1.80 9.47
CA LEU A 262 -16.13 -2.08 10.41
C LEU A 262 -16.29 -1.30 11.72
N LEU A 263 -16.85 -0.09 11.70
CA LEU A 263 -17.13 0.69 12.91
C LEU A 263 -18.12 -0.03 13.83
N THR A 264 -19.25 -0.52 13.30
CA THR A 264 -20.21 -1.34 14.07
C THR A 264 -19.51 -2.57 14.62
N TRP A 265 -18.80 -3.31 13.76
CA TRP A 265 -18.11 -4.53 14.16
C TRP A 265 -17.14 -4.29 15.31
N THR A 266 -16.44 -3.15 15.27
CA THR A 266 -15.50 -2.74 16.33
C THR A 266 -16.22 -2.43 17.64
N LEU A 267 -17.34 -1.71 17.59
CA LEU A 267 -18.12 -1.36 18.78
C LEU A 267 -18.76 -2.60 19.44
N GLU A 268 -19.15 -3.60 18.65
CA GLU A 268 -19.76 -4.84 19.17
C GLU A 268 -18.74 -5.86 19.68
N ASN A 269 -17.54 -5.89 19.11
CA ASN A 269 -16.54 -6.93 19.38
C ASN A 269 -15.33 -6.43 20.16
N SER A 270 -15.31 -5.15 20.57
CA SER A 270 -14.21 -4.56 21.34
C SER A 270 -14.66 -3.49 22.32
N ASN A 271 -13.81 -3.25 23.32
CA ASN A 271 -13.96 -2.15 24.28
C ASN A 271 -13.00 -0.99 23.95
N TYR A 272 -12.74 -0.75 22.67
CA TYR A 272 -11.80 0.30 22.26
C TYR A 272 -12.29 1.69 22.70
N THR A 273 -11.35 2.49 23.21
CA THR A 273 -11.58 3.91 23.48
C THR A 273 -11.87 4.65 22.18
N GLU A 274 -12.33 5.90 22.28
CA GLU A 274 -12.51 6.76 21.12
C GLU A 274 -11.20 6.93 20.33
N GLU A 275 -10.08 7.17 21.02
CA GLU A 275 -8.77 7.31 20.40
C GLU A 275 -8.34 6.02 19.68
N GLN A 276 -8.50 4.86 20.33
CA GLN A 276 -8.20 3.56 19.73
C GLN A 276 -9.06 3.28 18.50
N THR A 277 -10.36 3.59 18.58
CA THR A 277 -11.30 3.44 17.45
C THR A 277 -10.90 4.36 16.30
N GLY A 278 -10.57 5.62 16.60
CA GLY A 278 -10.15 6.61 15.60
C GLY A 278 -8.90 6.19 14.83
N ASP A 279 -7.85 5.82 15.55
CA ASP A 279 -6.59 5.32 14.98
C ASP A 279 -6.79 4.03 14.19
N PHE A 280 -7.56 3.09 14.73
CA PHE A 280 -7.88 1.82 14.09
C PHE A 280 -8.52 2.05 12.72
N LEU A 281 -9.64 2.79 12.66
CA LEU A 281 -10.39 3.01 11.43
C LEU A 281 -9.60 3.87 10.43
N LEU A 282 -8.86 4.88 10.89
CA LEU A 282 -7.95 5.68 10.06
C LEU A 282 -6.89 4.81 9.38
N GLY A 283 -6.30 3.86 10.12
CA GLY A 283 -5.32 2.92 9.57
C GLY A 283 -5.88 2.03 8.46
N PHE A 284 -7.14 1.58 8.58
CA PHE A 284 -7.79 0.77 7.54
C PHE A 284 -8.26 1.58 6.34
N LEU A 285 -8.72 2.81 6.54
CA LEU A 285 -9.02 3.73 5.44
C LEU A 285 -7.74 4.00 4.61
N PHE A 286 -6.61 4.23 5.27
CA PHE A 286 -5.31 4.37 4.58
C PHE A 286 -4.94 3.10 3.81
N GLY A 287 -5.01 1.93 4.46
CA GLY A 287 -4.60 0.65 3.86
C GLY A 287 -5.45 0.22 2.66
N GLY A 288 -6.77 0.40 2.72
CA GLY A 288 -7.71 -0.05 1.70
C GLY A 288 -7.93 0.91 0.53
N HIS A 289 -7.50 2.17 0.63
CA HIS A 289 -7.67 3.15 -0.43
C HIS A 289 -6.50 3.15 -1.43
N ASP A 290 -5.33 3.59 -0.96
CA ASP A 290 -4.21 4.00 -1.82
C ASP A 290 -3.51 2.81 -2.48
N THR A 291 -3.47 1.66 -1.80
CA THR A 291 -2.81 0.44 -2.31
C THR A 291 -3.58 -0.17 -3.48
N SER A 292 -4.88 -0.37 -3.33
CA SER A 292 -5.75 -0.91 -4.37
C SER A 292 -5.84 0.02 -5.59
N ALA A 293 -5.94 1.33 -5.39
CA ALA A 293 -5.97 2.30 -6.49
C ALA A 293 -4.71 2.21 -7.36
N LYS A 294 -3.53 2.12 -6.72
CA LYS A 294 -2.25 1.95 -7.42
C LYS A 294 -2.16 0.63 -8.16
N SER A 295 -2.73 -0.44 -7.62
CA SER A 295 -2.74 -1.74 -8.31
C SER A 295 -3.50 -1.67 -9.64
N ILE A 296 -4.64 -0.99 -9.65
CA ILE A 296 -5.46 -0.76 -10.86
C ILE A 296 -4.71 0.11 -11.86
N ALA A 297 -4.19 1.27 -11.42
CA ALA A 297 -3.46 2.18 -12.30
C ALA A 297 -2.20 1.53 -12.90
N LEU A 298 -1.44 0.78 -12.10
CA LEU A 298 -0.28 0.03 -12.59
C LEU A 298 -0.66 -0.99 -13.66
N ALA A 299 -1.76 -1.74 -13.46
CA ALA A 299 -2.20 -2.70 -14.46
C ALA A 299 -2.67 -2.03 -15.75
N ILE A 300 -3.38 -0.90 -15.68
CA ILE A 300 -3.75 -0.10 -16.87
C ILE A 300 -2.48 0.26 -17.67
N TYR A 301 -1.45 0.78 -16.98
CA TYR A 301 -0.17 1.11 -17.59
C TYR A 301 0.56 -0.11 -18.18
N PHE A 302 0.64 -1.22 -17.45
CA PHE A 302 1.36 -2.40 -17.92
C PHE A 302 0.65 -3.14 -19.06
N LEU A 303 -0.68 -3.15 -19.08
CA LEU A 303 -1.48 -3.76 -20.14
C LEU A 303 -1.37 -2.99 -21.46
N ASP A 304 -1.23 -1.66 -21.41
CA ASP A 304 -0.93 -0.83 -22.60
C ASP A 304 0.40 -1.27 -23.25
N GLY A 305 1.43 -1.50 -22.44
CA GLY A 305 2.71 -2.06 -22.88
C GLY A 305 2.71 -3.56 -23.22
N CYS A 306 1.58 -4.26 -23.05
CA CYS A 306 1.46 -5.70 -23.31
C CYS A 306 0.11 -6.08 -23.96
N PRO A 307 -0.11 -5.72 -25.25
CA PRO A 307 -1.38 -5.97 -25.94
C PRO A 307 -1.80 -7.45 -25.95
N LYS A 308 -0.83 -8.38 -25.95
CA LYS A 308 -1.08 -9.82 -25.86
C LYS A 308 -1.75 -10.21 -24.54
N ALA A 309 -1.32 -9.62 -23.41
CA ALA A 309 -1.93 -9.89 -22.12
C ALA A 309 -3.33 -9.26 -22.05
N LEU A 310 -3.48 -8.02 -22.55
CA LEU A 310 -4.80 -7.38 -22.61
C LEU A 310 -5.79 -8.22 -23.43
N LYS A 311 -5.40 -8.68 -24.62
CA LYS A 311 -6.26 -9.52 -25.48
C LYS A 311 -6.68 -10.81 -24.79
N GLN A 312 -5.76 -11.53 -24.15
CA GLN A 312 -6.09 -12.78 -23.46
C GLN A 312 -6.98 -12.54 -22.23
N MET A 313 -6.79 -11.42 -21.53
CA MET A 313 -7.66 -11.02 -20.42
C MET A 313 -9.07 -10.66 -20.92
N GLN A 314 -9.18 -9.98 -22.06
CA GLN A 314 -10.46 -9.73 -22.73
C GLN A 314 -11.18 -11.03 -23.11
N GLU A 315 -10.48 -11.96 -23.76
CA GLU A 315 -11.03 -13.28 -24.12
C GLU A 315 -11.57 -14.04 -22.89
N GLU A 316 -10.84 -14.00 -21.77
CA GLU A 316 -11.25 -14.60 -20.51
C GLU A 316 -12.57 -14.01 -19.97
N HIS A 317 -12.69 -12.68 -19.93
CA HIS A 317 -13.92 -12.01 -19.46
C HIS A 317 -15.10 -12.20 -20.43
N HIS A 318 -14.87 -12.16 -21.75
CA HIS A 318 -15.93 -12.43 -22.73
C HIS A 318 -16.48 -13.84 -22.59
N ALA A 319 -15.62 -14.85 -22.37
CA ALA A 319 -16.05 -16.22 -22.18
C ALA A 319 -16.96 -16.41 -20.95
N ILE A 320 -16.75 -15.64 -19.87
CA ILE A 320 -17.64 -15.63 -18.70
C ILE A 320 -19.02 -15.10 -19.07
N VAL A 321 -19.08 -13.98 -19.80
CA VAL A 321 -20.35 -13.35 -20.18
C VAL A 321 -21.16 -14.22 -21.12
N GLU A 322 -20.54 -14.86 -22.10
CA GLU A 322 -21.23 -15.78 -23.01
C GLU A 322 -21.85 -16.97 -22.27
N ARG A 323 -21.10 -17.61 -21.34
CA ARG A 323 -21.64 -18.69 -20.48
C ARG A 323 -22.81 -18.26 -19.60
N LYS A 324 -22.92 -16.97 -19.29
CA LYS A 324 -23.99 -16.43 -18.43
C LYS A 324 -25.23 -16.01 -19.22
N LYS A 325 -25.07 -15.55 -20.46
CA LYS A 325 -26.19 -15.31 -21.37
C LYS A 325 -27.01 -16.58 -21.57
N GLU A 326 -26.34 -17.73 -21.70
CA GLU A 326 -26.97 -19.05 -21.78
C GLU A 326 -27.78 -19.44 -20.53
N LYS A 327 -27.55 -18.78 -19.39
CA LYS A 327 -28.15 -19.12 -18.09
C LYS A 327 -29.06 -18.02 -17.52
N GLU A 328 -29.34 -16.97 -18.29
CA GLU A 328 -30.15 -15.80 -17.88
C GLU A 328 -29.69 -15.13 -16.56
N LYS A 329 -28.38 -15.16 -16.25
CA LYS A 329 -27.82 -14.55 -15.02
C LYS A 329 -27.09 -13.24 -15.32
N SER A 330 -27.38 -12.19 -14.55
CA SER A 330 -26.67 -10.91 -14.59
C SER A 330 -25.59 -10.78 -13.50
N GLY A 331 -24.66 -9.83 -13.67
CA GLY A 331 -23.58 -9.49 -12.72
C GLY A 331 -22.40 -10.47 -12.68
N LEU A 332 -21.36 -10.19 -11.90
CA LEU A 332 -20.24 -11.13 -11.67
C LEU A 332 -20.46 -11.93 -10.38
N GLY A 333 -20.65 -13.25 -10.47
CA GLY A 333 -20.79 -14.13 -9.31
C GLY A 333 -19.44 -14.60 -8.75
N TRP A 334 -19.43 -15.18 -7.55
CA TRP A 334 -18.18 -15.68 -6.94
C TRP A 334 -17.51 -16.82 -7.74
N GLU A 335 -18.31 -17.73 -8.32
CA GLU A 335 -17.78 -18.78 -9.20
C GLU A 335 -17.20 -18.23 -10.48
N ASP A 336 -17.75 -17.12 -10.99
CA ASP A 336 -17.22 -16.41 -12.16
C ASP A 336 -15.88 -15.75 -11.81
N TYR A 337 -15.81 -15.07 -10.66
CA TYR A 337 -14.57 -14.48 -10.12
C TYR A 337 -13.44 -15.52 -10.02
N LYS A 338 -13.70 -16.72 -9.50
CA LYS A 338 -12.69 -17.78 -9.40
C LYS A 338 -12.15 -18.25 -10.74
N GLN A 339 -12.94 -18.17 -11.81
CA GLN A 339 -12.57 -18.62 -13.16
C GLN A 339 -11.71 -17.60 -13.91
N LEU A 340 -11.54 -16.37 -13.41
CA LEU A 340 -10.71 -15.32 -14.01
C LEU A 340 -9.22 -15.51 -13.67
N GLU A 341 -8.70 -16.72 -13.94
CA GLU A 341 -7.36 -17.16 -13.54
C GLU A 341 -6.23 -16.32 -14.16
N PHE A 342 -6.37 -15.91 -15.41
CA PHE A 342 -5.38 -15.07 -16.07
C PHE A 342 -5.44 -13.63 -15.57
N THR A 343 -6.62 -13.11 -15.27
CA THR A 343 -6.77 -11.81 -14.59
C THR A 343 -6.07 -11.83 -13.23
N HIS A 344 -6.15 -12.93 -12.48
CA HIS A 344 -5.34 -13.09 -11.27
C HIS A 344 -3.84 -13.04 -11.58
N CYS A 345 -3.37 -13.69 -12.65
CA CYS A 345 -1.95 -13.61 -13.06
C CYS A 345 -1.52 -12.17 -13.37
N VAL A 346 -2.36 -11.39 -14.04
CA VAL A 346 -2.13 -9.95 -14.32
C VAL A 346 -2.04 -9.16 -13.02
N PHE A 347 -2.93 -9.42 -12.05
CA PHE A 347 -2.89 -8.80 -10.73
C PHE A 347 -1.54 -9.04 -10.03
N TYR A 348 -1.11 -10.30 -9.92
CA TYR A 348 0.15 -10.62 -9.24
C TYR A 348 1.38 -10.06 -9.96
N GLU A 349 1.39 -10.06 -11.29
CA GLU A 349 2.50 -9.46 -12.04
C GLU A 349 2.55 -7.94 -11.90
N SER A 350 1.39 -7.28 -11.85
CA SER A 350 1.30 -5.84 -11.61
C SER A 350 1.85 -5.47 -10.24
N LEU A 351 1.57 -6.28 -9.21
CA LEU A 351 2.12 -6.08 -7.87
C LEU A 351 3.63 -6.38 -7.79
N ARG A 352 4.09 -7.47 -8.44
CA ARG A 352 5.51 -7.85 -8.46
C ARG A 352 6.36 -6.78 -9.14
N LEU A 353 5.93 -6.32 -10.32
CA LEU A 353 6.70 -5.36 -11.11
C LEU A 353 6.53 -3.93 -10.58
N GLY A 354 5.32 -3.54 -10.21
CA GLY A 354 5.00 -2.18 -9.76
C GLY A 354 5.45 -1.86 -8.33
N ASN A 355 5.57 -2.85 -7.44
CA ASN A 355 6.10 -2.71 -6.08
C ASN A 355 5.45 -1.57 -5.26
N ILE A 356 4.13 -1.65 -5.08
CA ILE A 356 3.34 -0.66 -4.32
C ILE A 356 3.88 -0.52 -2.88
N ALA A 357 3.95 -1.65 -2.17
CA ALA A 357 4.63 -1.76 -0.89
C ALA A 357 6.08 -2.21 -1.13
N LYS A 358 6.99 -1.25 -1.09
CA LYS A 358 8.40 -1.48 -1.37
C LYS A 358 9.10 -2.26 -0.24
N TYR A 359 8.95 -1.82 0.98
CA TYR A 359 9.57 -2.46 2.13
C TYR A 359 8.62 -2.53 3.30
N VAL A 360 8.99 -3.37 4.25
CA VAL A 360 8.54 -3.21 5.63
C VAL A 360 9.72 -2.86 6.51
N GLN A 361 9.43 -2.06 7.53
CA GLN A 361 10.40 -1.73 8.55
C GLN A 361 10.07 -2.48 9.85
N ARG A 362 11.11 -3.03 10.46
CA ARG A 362 11.07 -3.75 11.74
C ARG A 362 12.14 -3.21 12.67
N LYS A 363 12.05 -3.62 13.93
CA LYS A 363 13.08 -3.37 14.93
C LYS A 363 13.54 -4.70 15.51
N ALA A 364 14.84 -4.96 15.51
CA ALA A 364 15.41 -6.13 16.16
C ALA A 364 15.19 -6.01 17.68
N VAL A 365 14.53 -6.99 18.30
CA VAL A 365 14.25 -6.96 19.76
C VAL A 365 15.35 -7.62 20.58
N LYS A 366 16.25 -8.35 19.92
CA LYS A 366 17.45 -9.00 20.47
C LYS A 366 18.50 -9.10 19.38
N ASP A 367 19.76 -9.28 19.78
CA ASP A 367 20.81 -9.66 18.84
C ASP A 367 20.45 -11.00 18.19
N PHE A 368 20.63 -11.09 16.88
CA PHE A 368 20.57 -12.38 16.20
C PHE A 368 21.60 -12.45 15.09
N GLN A 369 22.16 -13.64 14.92
CA GLN A 369 23.12 -13.93 13.88
C GLN A 369 22.39 -14.33 12.59
N TYR A 370 22.78 -13.71 11.48
CA TYR A 370 22.40 -14.12 10.13
C TYR A 370 23.69 -14.29 9.32
N GLU A 371 23.95 -15.53 8.92
CA GLU A 371 25.22 -15.92 8.29
C GLU A 371 26.42 -15.52 9.18
N GLU A 372 27.39 -14.78 8.64
CA GLU A 372 28.55 -14.26 9.35
C GLU A 372 28.30 -12.94 10.11
N HIS A 373 27.10 -12.38 10.01
CA HIS A 373 26.77 -11.07 10.56
C HIS A 373 25.88 -11.15 11.81
N ILE A 374 26.04 -10.20 12.74
CA ILE A 374 25.07 -9.95 13.81
C ILE A 374 24.20 -8.76 13.41
N ILE A 375 22.89 -8.92 13.50
CA ILE A 375 21.94 -7.81 13.47
C ILE A 375 21.69 -7.37 14.91
N PRO A 376 22.19 -6.20 15.33
CA PRO A 376 22.16 -5.82 16.74
C PRO A 376 20.76 -5.47 17.23
N GLN A 377 20.50 -5.73 18.51
CA GLN A 377 19.30 -5.31 19.21
C GLN A 377 19.11 -3.79 19.06
N GLY A 378 17.87 -3.40 18.81
CA GLY A 378 17.48 -2.00 18.68
C GLY A 378 17.70 -1.41 17.30
N PHE A 379 18.46 -2.06 16.41
CA PHE A 379 18.58 -1.63 15.02
C PHE A 379 17.24 -1.76 14.32
N SER A 380 16.97 -0.82 13.42
CA SER A 380 15.92 -0.99 12.44
C SER A 380 16.36 -2.03 11.41
N VAL A 381 15.42 -2.81 10.90
CA VAL A 381 15.65 -3.80 9.86
C VAL A 381 14.63 -3.58 8.75
N MET A 382 15.11 -3.29 7.55
CA MET A 382 14.30 -3.02 6.37
C MET A 382 14.36 -4.23 5.43
N ALA A 383 13.23 -4.91 5.26
CA ALA A 383 13.10 -5.95 4.25
C ALA A 383 12.67 -5.31 2.93
N ALA A 384 13.57 -5.24 1.95
CA ALA A 384 13.34 -4.60 0.65
C ALA A 384 12.72 -5.58 -0.35
N PHE A 385 11.39 -5.60 -0.42
CA PHE A 385 10.63 -6.51 -1.29
C PHE A 385 10.90 -6.27 -2.77
N TRP A 386 11.02 -5.00 -3.15
CA TRP A 386 11.26 -4.64 -4.55
C TRP A 386 12.61 -5.12 -5.07
N ALA A 387 13.58 -5.38 -4.20
CA ALA A 387 14.84 -5.97 -4.58
C ALA A 387 14.65 -7.44 -4.98
N VAL A 388 13.97 -8.19 -4.11
CA VAL A 388 13.65 -9.62 -4.33
C VAL A 388 12.79 -9.82 -5.58
N HIS A 389 11.78 -8.97 -5.77
CA HIS A 389 10.93 -9.02 -6.96
C HIS A 389 11.67 -8.68 -8.25
N MET A 390 12.80 -7.98 -8.17
CA MET A 390 13.62 -7.55 -9.31
C MET A 390 14.87 -8.40 -9.52
N ASP A 391 15.06 -9.46 -8.72
CA ASP A 391 16.24 -10.32 -8.77
C ASP A 391 16.15 -11.32 -9.94
N PRO A 392 17.08 -11.27 -10.92
CA PRO A 392 17.07 -12.17 -12.07
C PRO A 392 17.36 -13.63 -11.71
N SER A 393 17.92 -13.92 -10.53
CA SER A 393 18.10 -15.30 -10.04
C SER A 393 16.80 -15.91 -9.51
N LEU A 394 15.80 -15.07 -9.19
CA LEU A 394 14.51 -15.48 -8.63
C LEU A 394 13.36 -15.35 -9.62
N PHE A 395 13.45 -14.38 -10.54
CA PHE A 395 12.46 -14.13 -11.57
C PHE A 395 13.17 -13.90 -12.92
N GLU A 396 12.92 -14.78 -13.89
CA GLU A 396 13.39 -14.62 -15.27
C GLU A 396 12.86 -13.30 -15.86
N ASP A 397 13.75 -12.53 -16.50
CA ASP A 397 13.49 -11.20 -17.05
C ASP A 397 12.66 -10.32 -16.10
N PRO A 398 13.19 -9.99 -14.91
CA PRO A 398 12.38 -9.44 -13.82
C PRO A 398 11.82 -8.05 -14.12
N ARG A 399 12.39 -7.33 -15.08
CA ARG A 399 11.94 -6.00 -15.53
C ARG A 399 10.84 -6.07 -16.59
N GLN A 400 10.57 -7.23 -17.17
CA GLN A 400 9.52 -7.42 -18.15
C GLN A 400 8.19 -7.71 -17.44
N PHE A 401 7.11 -7.07 -17.90
CA PHE A 401 5.76 -7.43 -17.51
C PHE A 401 5.35 -8.73 -18.20
N ASN A 402 5.36 -9.83 -17.45
CA ASN A 402 5.04 -11.17 -17.96
C ASN A 402 4.06 -11.88 -17.02
N PRO A 403 2.73 -11.70 -17.20
CA PRO A 403 1.72 -12.40 -16.41
C PRO A 403 1.78 -13.93 -16.53
N TRP A 404 2.29 -14.47 -17.65
CA TRP A 404 2.34 -15.91 -17.87
C TRP A 404 3.29 -16.64 -16.91
N ARG A 405 4.23 -15.94 -16.25
CA ARG A 405 5.11 -16.54 -15.23
C ARG A 405 4.34 -17.14 -14.05
N TRP A 406 3.10 -16.71 -13.85
CA TRP A 406 2.23 -17.17 -12.78
C TRP A 406 1.36 -18.37 -13.17
N LYS A 407 1.40 -18.82 -14.44
CA LYS A 407 0.68 -20.00 -14.91
C LYS A 407 1.41 -21.30 -14.55
N GLY A 408 0.63 -22.37 -14.34
CA GLY A 408 1.16 -23.74 -14.25
C GLY A 408 1.76 -24.13 -12.89
N PRO A 409 2.62 -25.18 -12.85
CA PRO A 409 3.09 -25.80 -11.61
C PRO A 409 3.91 -24.89 -10.70
N SER A 410 4.54 -23.85 -11.25
CA SER A 410 5.33 -22.81 -10.57
C SER A 410 4.50 -21.58 -10.17
N GLY A 411 3.16 -21.68 -10.26
CA GLY A 411 2.26 -20.56 -10.04
C GLY A 411 2.30 -19.96 -8.63
N ILE A 412 1.50 -18.90 -8.43
CA ILE A 412 1.52 -18.01 -7.25
C ILE A 412 1.61 -18.76 -5.91
N LYS A 413 0.81 -19.83 -5.74
CA LYS A 413 0.74 -20.60 -4.48
C LYS A 413 2.06 -21.26 -4.07
N LYS A 414 3.00 -21.45 -5.00
CA LYS A 414 4.32 -22.04 -4.73
C LYS A 414 5.47 -21.02 -4.78
N SER A 415 5.18 -19.76 -5.10
CA SER A 415 6.22 -18.73 -5.15
C SER A 415 6.56 -18.25 -3.74
N ASN A 416 7.63 -18.79 -3.17
CA ASN A 416 8.19 -18.31 -1.91
C ASN A 416 8.86 -16.93 -2.05
N ASN A 417 9.05 -16.42 -3.27
CA ASN A 417 9.74 -15.16 -3.55
C ASN A 417 8.79 -13.96 -3.70
N PHE A 418 7.48 -14.20 -3.80
CA PHE A 418 6.48 -13.13 -3.90
C PHE A 418 6.07 -12.64 -2.51
N MET A 419 6.35 -11.37 -2.22
CA MET A 419 6.17 -10.76 -0.89
C MET A 419 5.50 -9.38 -0.95
N ALA A 420 4.72 -9.09 -2.00
CA ALA A 420 4.01 -7.81 -2.16
C ALA A 420 3.01 -7.52 -1.03
N PHE A 421 2.50 -8.56 -0.35
CA PHE A 421 1.60 -8.46 0.79
C PHE A 421 2.32 -8.62 2.15
N GLY A 422 3.66 -8.63 2.15
CA GLY A 422 4.46 -9.03 3.30
C GLY A 422 4.37 -10.53 3.58
N GLY A 423 4.34 -10.91 4.86
CA GLY A 423 4.31 -12.31 5.27
C GLY A 423 4.22 -12.49 6.78
N GLY A 424 4.18 -13.76 7.21
CA GLY A 424 4.08 -14.15 8.62
C GLY A 424 2.79 -13.66 9.29
N SER A 425 2.86 -13.35 10.58
CA SER A 425 1.70 -12.90 11.38
C SER A 425 1.16 -11.53 10.95
N ARG A 426 1.90 -10.78 10.14
CA ARG A 426 1.52 -9.47 9.58
C ARG A 426 1.23 -9.50 8.07
N LEU A 427 1.00 -10.67 7.49
CA LEU A 427 0.52 -10.78 6.10
C LEU A 427 -0.71 -9.88 5.91
N CYS A 428 -0.76 -9.10 4.83
CA CYS A 428 -1.85 -8.15 4.60
C CYS A 428 -3.25 -8.80 4.79
N PRO A 429 -4.09 -8.32 5.72
CA PRO A 429 -5.42 -8.87 5.93
C PRO A 429 -6.39 -8.55 4.77
N GLY A 430 -6.11 -7.49 4.00
CA GLY A 430 -6.91 -7.07 2.85
C GLY A 430 -6.51 -7.67 1.50
N ALA A 431 -5.58 -8.63 1.45
CA ALA A 431 -5.04 -9.14 0.19
C ALA A 431 -6.11 -9.71 -0.75
N GLU A 432 -7.08 -10.46 -0.19
CA GLU A 432 -8.17 -11.03 -0.99
C GLU A 432 -9.20 -9.99 -1.43
N LEU A 433 -9.45 -8.96 -0.61
CA LEU A 433 -10.31 -7.84 -0.99
C LEU A 433 -9.66 -7.01 -2.12
N ALA A 434 -8.37 -6.70 -2.04
CA ALA A 434 -7.65 -5.97 -3.08
C ALA A 434 -7.68 -6.71 -4.44
N LYS A 435 -7.56 -8.04 -4.41
CA LYS A 435 -7.69 -8.87 -5.61
C LYS A 435 -9.12 -8.86 -6.17
N LEU A 436 -10.13 -8.94 -5.30
CA LEU A 436 -11.53 -8.84 -5.69
C LEU A 436 -11.84 -7.48 -6.34
N GLU A 437 -11.40 -6.39 -5.72
CA GLU A 437 -11.51 -5.01 -6.24
C GLU A 437 -10.92 -4.89 -7.64
N PHE A 438 -9.68 -5.37 -7.81
CA PHE A 438 -8.99 -5.37 -9.08
C PHE A 438 -9.77 -6.14 -10.16
N VAL A 439 -10.14 -7.39 -9.87
CA VAL A 439 -10.78 -8.28 -10.85
C VAL A 439 -12.14 -7.74 -11.29
N VAL A 440 -12.97 -7.29 -10.35
CA VAL A 440 -14.30 -6.74 -10.64
C VAL A 440 -14.18 -5.42 -11.41
N PHE A 441 -13.28 -4.52 -11.00
CA PHE A 441 -13.05 -3.26 -11.72
C PHE A 441 -12.67 -3.52 -13.18
N PHE A 442 -11.70 -4.41 -13.42
CA PHE A 442 -11.27 -4.74 -14.77
C PHE A 442 -12.33 -5.49 -15.58
N HIS A 443 -13.12 -6.35 -14.95
CA HIS A 443 -14.25 -6.99 -15.62
C HIS A 443 -15.20 -5.94 -16.22
N HIS A 444 -15.64 -4.97 -15.41
CA HIS A 444 -16.52 -3.91 -15.90
C HIS A 444 -15.82 -2.94 -16.87
N LEU A 445 -14.53 -2.66 -16.69
CA LEU A 445 -13.78 -1.83 -17.61
C LEU A 445 -13.73 -2.46 -19.01
N ILE A 446 -13.29 -3.71 -19.09
CA ILE A 446 -13.13 -4.48 -20.34
C ILE A 446 -14.46 -4.69 -21.06
N MET A 447 -15.53 -5.00 -20.32
CA MET A 447 -16.82 -5.30 -20.93
C MET A 447 -17.52 -4.07 -21.53
N ASN A 448 -17.12 -2.86 -21.13
CA ASN A 448 -17.82 -1.63 -21.50
C ASN A 448 -16.96 -0.64 -22.30
N TYR A 449 -15.63 -0.73 -22.19
CA TYR A 449 -14.71 0.27 -22.72
C TYR A 449 -13.47 -0.34 -23.36
N ARG A 450 -12.93 0.39 -24.34
CA ARG A 450 -11.51 0.33 -24.72
C ARG A 450 -10.82 1.58 -24.21
N TRP A 451 -9.52 1.49 -23.94
CA TRP A 451 -8.73 2.63 -23.55
C TRP A 451 -7.38 2.66 -24.27
N GLU A 452 -6.81 3.85 -24.37
CA GLU A 452 -5.46 4.10 -24.87
C GLU A 452 -4.82 5.21 -24.04
N LEU A 453 -3.51 5.15 -23.82
CA LEU A 453 -2.78 6.25 -23.17
C LEU A 453 -2.79 7.49 -24.07
N VAL A 454 -3.14 8.64 -23.49
CA VAL A 454 -3.16 9.93 -24.21
C VAL A 454 -1.75 10.46 -24.43
N GLU A 455 -0.87 10.20 -23.47
CA GLU A 455 0.51 10.64 -23.49
C GLU A 455 1.42 9.66 -22.74
N PRO A 456 2.73 9.63 -23.04
CA PRO A 456 3.68 8.88 -22.25
C PRO A 456 3.70 9.36 -20.80
N ASP A 457 3.47 8.41 -19.88
CA ASP A 457 3.68 8.53 -18.45
C ASP A 457 4.46 7.30 -17.98
N HIS A 458 5.02 7.33 -16.77
CA HIS A 458 5.68 6.16 -16.20
C HIS A 458 5.53 6.16 -14.68
N PRO A 459 5.36 4.98 -14.07
CA PRO A 459 5.28 4.89 -12.63
C PRO A 459 6.65 5.15 -12.02
N PHE A 460 6.71 6.09 -11.09
CA PHE A 460 7.91 6.37 -10.30
C PHE A 460 7.62 6.12 -8.82
N SER A 461 8.67 6.04 -8.01
CA SER A 461 8.57 5.80 -6.58
C SER A 461 9.26 6.90 -5.78
N ARG A 462 8.54 7.46 -4.79
CA ARG A 462 9.05 8.44 -3.81
C ARG A 462 8.40 8.27 -2.43
N PRO A 463 8.83 7.32 -1.59
CA PRO A 463 8.97 5.89 -1.88
C PRO A 463 7.64 5.23 -2.30
N HIS A 464 6.50 5.90 -2.17
CA HIS A 464 5.23 5.44 -2.74
C HIS A 464 5.25 5.50 -4.25
N VAL A 465 4.56 4.55 -4.89
CA VAL A 465 4.36 4.54 -6.34
C VAL A 465 3.37 5.64 -6.72
N ASP A 466 3.67 6.37 -7.79
CA ASP A 466 2.80 7.39 -8.36
C ASP A 466 3.06 7.57 -9.87
N PHE A 467 2.15 8.24 -10.55
CA PHE A 467 2.25 8.63 -11.96
C PHE A 467 2.27 10.15 -12.06
N ALA A 468 3.33 10.70 -12.67
CA ALA A 468 3.59 12.14 -12.58
C ALA A 468 2.49 12.98 -13.27
N LYS A 469 1.83 12.39 -14.26
CA LYS A 469 0.78 13.03 -15.05
C LYS A 469 -0.59 12.44 -14.77
N GLY A 470 -0.73 11.53 -13.80
CA GLY A 470 -2.01 10.90 -13.47
C GLY A 470 -2.46 9.78 -14.42
N LEU A 471 -1.61 9.33 -15.33
CA LEU A 471 -1.92 8.25 -16.29
C LEU A 471 -3.22 8.54 -17.07
N HIS A 472 -3.22 9.62 -17.86
CA HIS A 472 -4.38 9.99 -18.66
C HIS A 472 -4.68 8.95 -19.75
N ILE A 473 -5.91 8.45 -19.74
CA ILE A 473 -6.43 7.50 -20.73
C ILE A 473 -7.61 8.10 -21.48
N LYS A 474 -7.66 7.85 -22.78
CA LYS A 474 -8.83 8.13 -23.60
C LYS A 474 -9.71 6.90 -23.63
N ILE A 475 -10.99 7.08 -23.34
CA ILE A 475 -11.96 5.99 -23.21
C ILE A 475 -12.86 5.94 -24.45
N HIS A 476 -13.00 4.77 -25.05
CA HIS A 476 -13.91 4.51 -26.17
C HIS A 476 -15.00 3.55 -25.70
N THR A 477 -16.25 4.00 -25.70
CA THR A 477 -17.41 3.18 -25.31
C THR A 477 -17.67 2.08 -26.34
N LEU A 478 -17.86 0.85 -25.88
CA LEU A 478 -18.21 -0.28 -26.76
C LEU A 478 -19.70 -0.25 -27.14
N GLU A 479 -20.03 -0.67 -28.37
CA GLU A 479 -21.39 -0.61 -28.96
C GLU A 479 -22.49 -1.25 -28.07
N ASN A 480 -22.15 -2.28 -27.29
CA ASN A 480 -23.07 -2.92 -26.33
C ASN A 480 -23.63 -1.98 -25.24
N GLN A 481 -23.00 -0.83 -25.00
CA GLN A 481 -23.50 0.22 -24.09
C GLN A 481 -24.45 1.21 -24.81
N VAL A 482 -24.27 1.45 -26.11
CA VAL A 482 -25.11 2.37 -26.89
C VAL A 482 -26.55 1.84 -26.95
N GLU A 483 -26.74 0.53 -27.10
CA GLU A 483 -28.07 -0.10 -27.07
C GLU A 483 -28.72 -0.11 -25.68
N LYS A 484 -27.94 -0.14 -24.58
CA LYS A 484 -28.48 -0.06 -23.21
C LYS A 484 -28.92 1.35 -22.84
N VAL A 485 -28.18 2.37 -23.27
CA VAL A 485 -28.54 3.78 -23.05
C VAL A 485 -29.72 4.18 -23.94
N GLY A 486 -29.80 3.68 -25.18
CA GLY A 486 -30.92 3.93 -26.10
C GLY A 486 -32.25 3.26 -25.72
N ARG A 487 -32.30 2.35 -24.74
CA ARG A 487 -33.55 1.80 -24.17
C ARG A 487 -34.00 2.48 -22.88
N LEU A 488 -33.20 3.41 -22.35
CA LEU A 488 -33.48 4.19 -21.14
C LEU A 488 -33.81 5.66 -21.44
N LEU A 489 -33.72 6.06 -22.71
CA LEU A 489 -34.31 7.27 -23.31
C LEU A 489 -35.53 6.84 -24.12
#